data_AF-A0A966YVH5-F1
#
_entry.id   AF-A0A966YVH5-F1
#
_cell.length_a   1.000
_cell.length_b   1.000
_cell.length_c   1.000
_cell.angle_alpha   90.00
_cell.angle_beta   90.00
_cell.angle_gamma   90.00
#
_symmetry.space_group_name_H-M   'P 1'
#
loop_
_entity.id
_entity.type
_entity.pdbx_description
1 polymer ?
#
loop_
_entity_poly.entity_id
_entity_poly.type
_entity_poly.pdbx_seq_one_letter_code
_entity_poly.pdbx_strand_id
1 'polypeptide(L)'
;MPPTLKRALCIVGATIAIGAFNIREAHADATDLSIGQWQEMGAFFTGDVFNAIGIEKVESNGKTFIVAGASCTTPGPEYREDICMVAYDADTFELADFGDSGVVRDSPTDVADFRMAKTMAVDSANRLVVSVYCERHRGVVNYLYDVDDICLRRFLPDGSVDTTFGNTPDNVANAPMERYQNPTEIAFDESGDIIVSGYCSSSPCLVGFTQDGDLDVDFGDGDYEAGGSWIDRFYDGWFNALAIHGDHIYAAGTCSPDDYFERYACLSRWNLDGTPDLTFASDGITLTSADDRTSTAGTATDIVIIDSRVFVASICGGDFSNNIRATGCIIEYDTEGEVIEVRETVALNDVSQLRLIDGQLAAVGVMYGDDVEQFAIQLLDITRTDDARVNIVSSGAVGDYSSTFAVAHGDYIWASRKCYDNVSLCVDRVRYKDSTPPSTSSTTVTTMPEASTSTSAPAVEPAEDETAPAEEVTAATSADTTAATDTPVLATSNDGSSSTTVVVAIIAAVLVAASAAVVITKRRPTT
;
A
#
# COMPACT_ATOMS: atom_id res chain seq x y z
N MET A 1 27.96 -57.47 -40.41
CA MET A 1 27.66 -56.05 -40.08
C MET A 1 26.79 -55.49 -41.19
N PRO A 2 25.77 -54.70 -40.86
CA PRO A 2 24.40 -55.19 -40.66
C PRO A 2 23.49 -55.11 -41.90
N PRO A 3 22.30 -55.75 -41.83
CA PRO A 3 21.34 -55.89 -42.91
C PRO A 3 20.11 -54.97 -42.77
N THR A 4 19.44 -54.75 -43.91
CA THR A 4 17.97 -54.64 -44.12
C THR A 4 17.04 -54.20 -42.98
N LEU A 5 16.20 -53.18 -43.22
CA LEU A 5 14.75 -53.30 -43.43
C LEU A 5 14.11 -51.89 -43.46
N LYS A 6 13.37 -51.60 -44.54
CA LYS A 6 12.35 -50.54 -44.53
C LYS A 6 11.14 -51.06 -43.75
N ARG A 7 10.80 -50.44 -42.62
CA ARG A 7 9.45 -50.48 -42.04
C ARG A 7 9.10 -49.15 -41.37
N ALA A 8 7.82 -48.83 -41.55
CA ALA A 8 7.03 -47.76 -40.95
C ALA A 8 7.51 -47.30 -39.57
N LEU A 9 7.51 -45.98 -39.36
CA LEU A 9 7.44 -45.41 -38.03
C LEU A 9 6.24 -44.47 -37.98
N CYS A 10 5.29 -44.86 -37.14
CA CYS A 10 4.21 -44.03 -36.63
C CYS A 10 4.78 -42.70 -36.14
N ILE A 11 4.26 -41.59 -36.66
CA ILE A 11 4.34 -40.31 -35.96
C ILE A 11 3.31 -40.41 -34.84
N VAL A 12 3.79 -40.74 -33.64
CA VAL A 12 3.05 -40.43 -32.42
C VAL A 12 3.10 -38.91 -32.31
N GLY A 13 2.02 -38.26 -32.71
CA GLY A 13 1.76 -36.88 -32.34
C GLY A 13 1.61 -36.84 -30.82
N ALA A 14 2.69 -36.51 -30.13
CA ALA A 14 2.60 -36.02 -28.77
C ALA A 14 2.05 -34.59 -28.86
N THR A 15 0.73 -34.48 -28.91
CA THR A 15 0.05 -33.26 -28.52
C THR A 15 0.39 -33.06 -27.05
N ILE A 16 1.33 -32.17 -26.76
CA ILE A 16 1.49 -31.64 -25.40
C ILE A 16 0.21 -30.84 -25.17
N ALA A 17 -0.76 -31.48 -24.54
CA ALA A 17 -1.84 -30.79 -23.87
C ALA A 17 -1.18 -30.01 -22.73
N ILE A 18 -0.86 -28.74 -23.02
CA ILE A 18 -0.70 -27.74 -21.96
C ILE A 18 -2.03 -27.78 -21.22
N GLY A 19 -1.96 -28.18 -19.95
CA GLY A 19 -3.15 -28.43 -19.14
C GLY A 19 -4.04 -27.20 -19.19
N ALA A 20 -5.26 -27.39 -19.69
CA ALA A 20 -6.34 -26.49 -19.40
C ALA A 20 -6.43 -26.39 -17.87
N PHE A 21 -5.98 -25.26 -17.32
CA PHE A 21 -6.36 -24.86 -15.99
C PHE A 21 -7.88 -24.83 -16.00
N ASN A 22 -8.51 -25.68 -15.18
CA ASN A 22 -9.96 -25.60 -14.98
C ASN A 22 -10.23 -24.29 -14.23
N ILE A 23 -10.44 -23.21 -14.98
CA ILE A 23 -11.05 -21.99 -14.46
C ILE A 23 -12.43 -22.42 -13.97
N ARG A 24 -12.66 -22.31 -12.66
CA ARG A 24 -13.97 -22.59 -12.07
C ARG A 24 -15.01 -21.72 -12.76
N GLU A 25 -16.16 -22.32 -13.11
CA GLU A 25 -17.29 -21.60 -13.68
C GLU A 25 -17.72 -20.47 -12.73
N ALA A 26 -17.81 -19.25 -13.27
CA ALA A 26 -18.39 -18.09 -12.61
C ALA A 26 -19.88 -18.35 -12.33
N HIS A 27 -20.29 -18.26 -11.06
CA HIS A 27 -21.71 -18.35 -10.69
C HIS A 27 -22.40 -16.99 -10.87
N ALA A 28 -22.83 -16.71 -12.10
CA ALA A 28 -23.51 -15.45 -12.45
C ALA A 28 -25.00 -15.36 -12.00
N ASP A 29 -25.56 -16.41 -11.38
CA ASP A 29 -26.99 -16.47 -11.10
C ASP A 29 -27.41 -15.86 -9.74
N ALA A 30 -27.40 -14.53 -9.65
CA ALA A 30 -28.17 -13.78 -8.64
C ALA A 30 -28.67 -12.45 -9.23
N THR A 31 -29.91 -12.43 -9.73
CA THR A 31 -30.48 -11.26 -10.44
C THR A 31 -31.14 -10.21 -9.52
N ASP A 32 -31.16 -10.40 -8.19
CA ASP A 32 -31.74 -9.45 -7.25
C ASP A 32 -30.95 -9.41 -5.93
N LEU A 33 -29.88 -8.61 -5.90
CA LEU A 33 -29.10 -8.34 -4.70
C LEU A 33 -29.71 -7.14 -3.98
N SER A 34 -30.07 -7.29 -2.70
CA SER A 34 -30.35 -6.15 -1.83
C SER A 34 -29.06 -5.38 -1.49
N ILE A 35 -29.17 -4.11 -1.05
CA ILE A 35 -27.98 -3.33 -0.63
C ILE A 35 -27.21 -4.11 0.45
N GLY A 36 -25.91 -4.28 0.22
CA GLY A 36 -25.02 -5.02 1.11
C GLY A 36 -24.98 -6.53 0.85
N GLN A 37 -25.73 -7.07 -0.12
CA GLN A 37 -25.56 -8.46 -0.56
C GLN A 37 -24.57 -8.55 -1.72
N TRP A 38 -23.62 -9.45 -1.58
CA TRP A 38 -22.56 -9.66 -2.56
C TRP A 38 -22.85 -10.86 -3.43
N GLN A 39 -22.42 -10.74 -4.68
CA GLN A 39 -22.26 -11.85 -5.57
C GLN A 39 -20.77 -12.01 -5.88
N GLU A 40 -20.21 -13.15 -5.51
CA GLU A 40 -18.88 -13.56 -5.96
C GLU A 40 -18.95 -13.88 -7.44
N MET A 41 -18.17 -13.15 -8.25
CA MET A 41 -18.10 -13.38 -9.69
C MET A 41 -17.13 -14.50 -10.04
N GLY A 42 -16.17 -14.76 -9.15
CA GLY A 42 -15.37 -15.97 -9.14
C GLY A 42 -14.07 -15.80 -8.37
N ALA A 43 -13.44 -16.94 -8.09
CA ALA A 43 -12.08 -17.04 -7.59
C ALA A 43 -11.14 -17.36 -8.75
N PHE A 44 -10.16 -16.48 -9.00
CA PHE A 44 -9.22 -16.59 -10.10
C PHE A 44 -7.81 -16.85 -9.58
N PHE A 45 -7.02 -17.56 -10.40
CA PHE A 45 -5.62 -17.91 -10.14
C PHE A 45 -5.45 -18.73 -8.85
N THR A 46 -5.49 -20.07 -8.97
CA THR A 46 -5.28 -20.96 -7.82
C THR A 46 -3.82 -21.39 -7.73
N GLY A 47 -3.16 -21.09 -6.61
CA GLY A 47 -1.77 -21.49 -6.35
C GLY A 47 -0.84 -20.30 -6.15
N ASP A 48 -1.07 -19.57 -5.06
CA ASP A 48 -0.31 -18.42 -4.54
C ASP A 48 -0.60 -17.06 -5.20
N VAL A 49 -1.84 -16.57 -5.06
CA VAL A 49 -2.10 -15.12 -5.05
C VAL A 49 -1.57 -14.52 -3.75
N PHE A 50 -0.68 -13.55 -3.88
CA PHE A 50 -0.08 -12.86 -2.73
C PHE A 50 -1.00 -11.76 -2.26
N ASN A 51 -1.33 -10.82 -3.15
CA ASN A 51 -2.14 -9.65 -2.86
C ASN A 51 -2.95 -9.23 -4.09
N ALA A 52 -4.13 -8.65 -3.87
CA ALA A 52 -4.78 -7.82 -4.88
C ALA A 52 -3.98 -6.52 -5.04
N ILE A 53 -3.91 -5.99 -6.26
CA ILE A 53 -3.14 -4.76 -6.56
C ILE A 53 -4.02 -3.63 -7.09
N GLY A 54 -5.33 -3.86 -7.24
CA GLY A 54 -6.26 -2.85 -7.71
C GLY A 54 -7.47 -3.44 -8.42
N ILE A 55 -8.49 -2.60 -8.60
CA ILE A 55 -9.62 -2.85 -9.49
C ILE A 55 -9.96 -1.56 -10.22
N GLU A 56 -9.91 -1.60 -11.56
CA GLU A 56 -9.99 -0.39 -12.36
C GLU A 56 -10.97 -0.53 -13.53
N LYS A 57 -11.49 0.61 -13.98
CA LYS A 57 -12.33 0.69 -15.19
C LYS A 57 -11.46 0.95 -16.41
N VAL A 58 -11.67 0.16 -17.44
CA VAL A 58 -10.97 0.28 -18.72
C VAL A 58 -11.98 0.38 -19.85
N GLU A 59 -11.94 1.45 -20.62
CA GLU A 59 -12.76 1.60 -21.81
C GLU A 59 -12.04 1.03 -23.04
N SER A 60 -12.67 0.08 -23.72
CA SER A 60 -12.13 -0.53 -24.94
C SER A 60 -13.24 -0.81 -25.94
N ASN A 61 -13.05 -0.36 -27.19
CA ASN A 61 -14.00 -0.58 -28.30
C ASN A 61 -15.47 -0.20 -27.99
N GLY A 62 -15.68 0.85 -27.18
CA GLY A 62 -17.01 1.32 -26.79
C GLY A 62 -17.68 0.48 -25.71
N LYS A 63 -16.93 -0.36 -25.01
CA LYS A 63 -17.35 -1.11 -23.83
C LYS A 63 -16.51 -0.70 -22.62
N THR A 64 -17.13 -0.76 -21.45
CA THR A 64 -16.44 -0.64 -20.17
C THR A 64 -16.09 -2.03 -19.66
N PHE A 65 -14.84 -2.24 -19.29
CA PHE A 65 -14.37 -3.42 -18.58
C PHE A 65 -14.02 -3.08 -17.14
N ILE A 66 -14.36 -3.98 -16.21
CA ILE A 66 -13.85 -3.96 -14.84
C ILE A 66 -12.70 -4.94 -14.75
N VAL A 67 -11.50 -4.43 -14.49
CA VAL A 67 -10.26 -5.22 -14.45
C VAL A 67 -9.75 -5.29 -13.02
N ALA A 68 -9.68 -6.49 -12.44
CA ALA A 68 -9.10 -6.74 -11.13
C ALA A 68 -7.72 -7.36 -11.28
N GLY A 69 -6.73 -6.79 -10.60
CA GLY A 69 -5.34 -7.22 -10.65
C GLY A 69 -4.87 -7.93 -9.38
N ALA A 70 -3.87 -8.79 -9.51
CA ALA A 70 -3.15 -9.40 -8.39
C ALA A 70 -1.67 -9.69 -8.72
N SER A 71 -0.84 -9.74 -7.67
CA SER A 71 0.46 -10.42 -7.72
C SER A 71 0.24 -11.92 -7.47
N CYS A 72 0.75 -12.77 -8.37
CA CYS A 72 0.54 -14.21 -8.34
C CYS A 72 1.84 -14.97 -8.67
N THR A 73 2.06 -16.18 -8.18
CA THR A 73 3.26 -16.97 -8.59
C THR A 73 2.99 -17.92 -9.74
N THR A 74 3.97 -18.07 -10.62
CA THR A 74 4.00 -19.20 -11.56
C THR A 74 4.39 -20.48 -10.82
N PRO A 75 3.59 -21.56 -10.92
CA PRO A 75 4.00 -22.87 -10.39
C PRO A 75 5.24 -23.39 -11.13
N GLY A 76 6.37 -23.51 -10.43
CA GLY A 76 7.63 -23.94 -11.05
C GLY A 76 8.76 -24.17 -10.05
N PRO A 77 9.94 -24.63 -10.53
CA PRO A 77 11.13 -24.84 -9.68
C PRO A 77 11.79 -23.53 -9.25
N GLU A 78 11.47 -22.41 -9.89
CA GLU A 78 11.89 -21.05 -9.54
C GLU A 78 10.68 -20.29 -9.01
N TYR A 79 10.82 -19.63 -7.86
CA TYR A 79 9.80 -18.71 -7.36
C TYR A 79 9.82 -17.46 -8.23
N ARG A 80 8.79 -17.30 -9.07
CA ARG A 80 8.56 -16.14 -9.93
C ARG A 80 7.19 -15.58 -9.64
N GLU A 81 7.10 -14.27 -9.47
CA GLU A 81 5.83 -13.55 -9.37
C GLU A 81 5.50 -12.90 -10.71
N ASP A 82 4.21 -12.92 -11.03
CA ASP A 82 3.63 -12.46 -12.28
C ASP A 82 2.56 -11.42 -11.98
N ILE A 83 2.25 -10.62 -13.00
CA ILE A 83 1.06 -9.78 -13.01
C ILE A 83 -0.10 -10.64 -13.51
N CYS A 84 -1.08 -10.86 -12.64
CA CYS A 84 -2.33 -11.53 -12.98
C CYS A 84 -3.47 -10.50 -13.04
N MET A 85 -4.30 -10.54 -14.08
CA MET A 85 -5.52 -9.73 -14.16
C MET A 85 -6.69 -10.54 -14.68
N VAL A 86 -7.89 -10.25 -14.17
CA VAL A 86 -9.16 -10.76 -14.69
C VAL A 86 -10.05 -9.58 -15.04
N ALA A 87 -10.72 -9.65 -16.18
CA ALA A 87 -11.57 -8.58 -16.69
C ALA A 87 -12.98 -9.09 -16.97
N TYR A 88 -13.97 -8.26 -16.60
CA TYR A 88 -15.38 -8.49 -16.87
C TYR A 88 -15.96 -7.35 -17.71
N ASP A 89 -16.86 -7.69 -18.63
CA ASP A 89 -17.73 -6.70 -19.25
C ASP A 89 -18.63 -6.09 -18.17
N ALA A 90 -18.55 -4.77 -17.99
CA ALA A 90 -19.16 -4.10 -16.85
C ALA A 90 -20.69 -4.09 -16.92
N ASP A 91 -21.29 -4.33 -18.09
CA ASP A 91 -22.74 -4.32 -18.30
C ASP A 91 -23.32 -5.74 -18.39
N THR A 92 -22.62 -6.67 -19.05
CA THR A 92 -23.09 -8.07 -19.16
C THR A 92 -22.63 -8.94 -18.01
N PHE A 93 -21.57 -8.54 -17.30
CA PHE A 93 -20.98 -9.26 -16.18
C PHE A 93 -20.31 -10.58 -16.54
N GLU A 94 -20.12 -10.81 -17.83
CA GLU A 94 -19.38 -11.96 -18.36
C GLU A 94 -17.90 -11.60 -18.45
N LEU A 95 -17.04 -12.62 -18.52
CA LEU A 95 -15.61 -12.41 -18.78
C LEU A 95 -15.44 -11.61 -20.09
N ALA A 96 -14.61 -10.57 -20.04
CA ALA A 96 -14.39 -9.66 -21.15
C ALA A 96 -13.55 -10.29 -22.26
N ASP A 97 -13.61 -9.71 -23.46
CA ASP A 97 -12.63 -9.95 -24.52
C ASP A 97 -11.36 -9.14 -24.21
N PHE A 98 -10.59 -9.63 -23.24
CA PHE A 98 -9.42 -8.97 -22.66
C PHE A 98 -8.33 -10.01 -22.37
N GLY A 99 -7.10 -9.78 -22.81
CA GLY A 99 -6.02 -10.75 -22.70
C GLY A 99 -6.36 -12.07 -23.39
N ASP A 100 -6.08 -13.19 -22.71
CA ASP A 100 -6.52 -14.52 -23.13
C ASP A 100 -7.89 -14.84 -22.49
N SER A 101 -8.96 -14.47 -23.20
CA SER A 101 -10.35 -14.81 -22.82
C SER A 101 -10.79 -14.27 -21.44
N GLY A 102 -10.45 -13.02 -21.15
CA GLY A 102 -10.80 -12.31 -19.92
C GLY A 102 -9.71 -12.38 -18.84
N VAL A 103 -8.56 -12.98 -19.16
CA VAL A 103 -7.48 -13.23 -18.20
C VAL A 103 -6.15 -12.79 -18.79
N VAL A 104 -5.34 -12.09 -17.99
CA VAL A 104 -3.93 -11.82 -18.29
C VAL A 104 -3.08 -12.49 -17.24
N ARG A 105 -1.99 -13.09 -17.70
CA ARG A 105 -0.88 -13.52 -16.87
C ARG A 105 0.41 -13.14 -17.59
N ASP A 106 1.13 -12.16 -17.04
CA ASP A 106 2.34 -11.62 -17.63
C ASP A 106 3.54 -11.84 -16.72
N SER A 107 4.57 -12.47 -17.28
CA SER A 107 5.81 -12.85 -16.61
C SER A 107 6.95 -12.59 -17.60
N PRO A 108 7.55 -11.38 -17.63
CA PRO A 108 8.68 -11.12 -18.52
C PRO A 108 9.86 -12.02 -18.13
N THR A 109 10.55 -12.58 -19.14
CA THR A 109 11.52 -13.67 -18.94
C THR A 109 12.96 -13.30 -19.22
N ASP A 110 13.23 -12.14 -19.83
CA ASP A 110 14.54 -11.90 -20.44
C ASP A 110 15.41 -10.92 -19.62
N VAL A 111 14.84 -9.87 -19.03
CA VAL A 111 15.65 -8.73 -18.51
C VAL A 111 15.26 -8.23 -17.11
N ALA A 112 14.01 -8.37 -16.68
CA ALA A 112 13.53 -7.94 -15.37
C ALA A 112 12.78 -9.08 -14.68
N ASP A 113 13.41 -9.76 -13.72
CA ASP A 113 12.74 -10.78 -12.92
C ASP A 113 11.77 -10.08 -11.95
N PHE A 114 10.47 -10.15 -12.27
CA PHE A 114 9.42 -9.61 -11.43
C PHE A 114 9.39 -10.34 -10.09
N ARG A 115 9.37 -9.54 -9.01
CA ARG A 115 9.34 -10.05 -7.65
C ARG A 115 8.00 -9.88 -6.99
N MET A 116 7.31 -8.75 -7.11
CA MET A 116 5.93 -8.60 -6.61
C MET A 116 5.26 -7.37 -7.23
N ALA A 117 4.06 -7.57 -7.78
CA ALA A 117 3.22 -6.48 -8.27
C ALA A 117 2.56 -5.73 -7.09
N LYS A 118 2.37 -4.42 -7.25
CA LYS A 118 2.05 -3.51 -6.13
C LYS A 118 0.74 -2.78 -6.30
N THR A 119 0.68 -1.88 -7.27
CA THR A 119 -0.52 -1.12 -7.62
C THR A 119 -0.78 -1.21 -9.12
N MET A 120 -2.02 -0.96 -9.51
CA MET A 120 -2.47 -0.87 -10.88
C MET A 120 -3.27 0.41 -11.05
N ALA A 121 -2.91 1.23 -12.04
CA ALA A 121 -3.59 2.47 -12.36
C ALA A 121 -3.93 2.53 -13.85
N VAL A 122 -4.95 3.33 -14.20
CA VAL A 122 -5.38 3.56 -15.59
C VAL A 122 -5.01 4.96 -16.03
N ASP A 123 -4.34 5.07 -17.17
CA ASP A 123 -4.00 6.36 -17.75
C ASP A 123 -5.15 6.96 -18.59
N SER A 124 -4.96 8.20 -19.06
CA SER A 124 -5.95 8.92 -19.87
C SER A 124 -6.28 8.26 -21.22
N ALA A 125 -5.46 7.30 -21.67
CA ALA A 125 -5.67 6.51 -22.88
C ALA A 125 -6.31 5.14 -22.60
N ASN A 126 -6.80 4.90 -21.37
CA ASN A 126 -7.35 3.62 -20.90
C ASN A 126 -6.34 2.46 -20.90
N ARG A 127 -5.04 2.75 -20.85
CA ARG A 127 -4.01 1.74 -20.68
C ARG A 127 -3.80 1.49 -19.18
N LEU A 128 -3.52 0.25 -18.82
CA LEU A 128 -3.22 -0.13 -17.44
C LEU A 128 -1.71 -0.05 -17.22
N VAL A 129 -1.25 0.66 -16.20
CA VAL A 129 0.14 0.65 -15.74
C VAL A 129 0.18 -0.03 -14.38
N VAL A 130 1.06 -1.02 -14.26
CA VAL A 130 1.26 -1.80 -13.04
C VAL A 130 2.67 -1.56 -12.53
N SER A 131 2.80 -1.21 -11.26
CA SER A 131 4.10 -1.13 -10.59
C SER A 131 4.48 -2.48 -10.01
N VAL A 132 5.75 -2.81 -10.12
CA VAL A 132 6.31 -4.09 -9.69
C VAL A 132 7.69 -3.83 -9.10
N TYR A 133 8.06 -4.59 -8.08
CA TYR A 133 9.49 -4.79 -7.82
C TYR A 133 10.09 -5.68 -8.89
N CYS A 134 11.26 -5.32 -9.39
CA CYS A 134 12.03 -6.18 -10.26
C CYS A 134 13.45 -6.32 -9.73
N GLU A 135 14.06 -7.50 -9.90
CA GLU A 135 15.47 -7.67 -9.57
C GLU A 135 16.32 -6.76 -10.46
N ARG A 136 17.15 -5.96 -9.81
CA ARG A 136 18.10 -5.03 -10.40
C ARG A 136 18.98 -5.74 -11.40
N HIS A 137 19.05 -5.17 -12.60
CA HIS A 137 19.75 -5.81 -13.70
C HIS A 137 21.27 -5.98 -13.46
N ARG A 138 21.82 -7.09 -13.98
CA ARG A 138 23.27 -7.38 -14.00
C ARG A 138 24.06 -6.34 -14.78
N GLY A 139 24.83 -5.50 -14.10
CA GLY A 139 25.78 -4.57 -14.73
C GLY A 139 25.84 -3.19 -14.09
N VAL A 140 24.88 -2.88 -13.22
CA VAL A 140 24.94 -1.74 -12.29
C VAL A 140 25.57 -2.22 -10.97
N VAL A 141 26.17 -1.32 -10.20
CA VAL A 141 26.95 -1.68 -9.00
C VAL A 141 26.07 -2.46 -8.02
N ASN A 142 26.36 -3.75 -7.85
CA ASN A 142 25.72 -4.58 -6.83
C ASN A 142 26.17 -4.12 -5.44
N TYR A 143 25.31 -3.38 -4.73
CA TYR A 143 25.41 -3.32 -3.27
C TYR A 143 24.99 -4.67 -2.69
N LEU A 144 25.73 -5.15 -1.70
CA LEU A 144 25.69 -6.54 -1.24
C LEU A 144 24.37 -6.98 -0.56
N TYR A 145 23.38 -6.09 -0.42
CA TYR A 145 22.21 -6.35 0.43
C TYR A 145 20.85 -5.87 -0.10
N ASP A 146 20.78 -5.13 -1.21
CA ASP A 146 19.55 -4.45 -1.65
C ASP A 146 19.54 -4.30 -3.18
N VAL A 147 18.71 -5.09 -3.87
CA VAL A 147 18.80 -5.32 -5.32
C VAL A 147 17.46 -5.24 -6.05
N ASP A 148 16.44 -4.57 -5.51
CA ASP A 148 15.17 -4.41 -6.21
C ASP A 148 14.98 -2.96 -6.68
N ASP A 149 14.62 -2.82 -7.94
CA ASP A 149 14.30 -1.54 -8.56
C ASP A 149 12.77 -1.38 -8.67
N ILE A 150 12.31 -0.12 -8.82
CA ILE A 150 10.96 0.14 -9.33
C ILE A 150 10.92 -0.21 -10.82
N CYS A 151 10.01 -1.11 -11.18
CA CYS A 151 9.64 -1.39 -12.56
C CYS A 151 8.18 -1.07 -12.83
N LEU A 152 7.88 -0.65 -14.06
CA LEU A 152 6.51 -0.49 -14.55
C LEU A 152 6.26 -1.36 -15.77
N ARG A 153 5.05 -1.91 -15.84
CA ARG A 153 4.53 -2.67 -16.97
C ARG A 153 3.24 -2.04 -17.46
N ARG A 154 3.12 -1.81 -18.77
CA ARG A 154 1.91 -1.24 -19.37
C ARG A 154 1.18 -2.25 -20.25
N PHE A 155 -0.15 -2.26 -20.15
CA PHE A 155 -1.06 -3.05 -20.96
C PHE A 155 -2.02 -2.13 -21.71
N LEU A 156 -2.37 -2.52 -22.93
CA LEU A 156 -3.38 -1.85 -23.75
C LEU A 156 -4.79 -2.11 -23.20
N PRO A 157 -5.81 -1.35 -23.62
CA PRO A 157 -7.18 -1.54 -23.15
C PRO A 157 -7.79 -2.92 -23.45
N ASP A 158 -7.18 -3.68 -24.35
CA ASP A 158 -7.54 -5.07 -24.67
C ASP A 158 -6.76 -6.11 -23.85
N GLY A 159 -5.94 -5.68 -22.88
CA GLY A 159 -5.15 -6.54 -22.00
C GLY A 159 -3.86 -7.07 -22.61
N SER A 160 -3.55 -6.77 -23.87
CA SER A 160 -2.26 -7.10 -24.45
C SER A 160 -1.15 -6.18 -23.92
N VAL A 161 0.07 -6.69 -23.85
CA VAL A 161 1.24 -5.89 -23.42
C VAL A 161 1.49 -4.75 -24.41
N ASP A 162 1.73 -3.54 -23.89
CA ASP A 162 2.14 -2.40 -24.72
C ASP A 162 3.63 -2.51 -25.08
N THR A 163 3.90 -3.00 -26.30
CA THR A 163 5.26 -3.15 -26.84
C THR A 163 5.98 -1.84 -27.18
N THR A 164 5.36 -0.69 -26.92
CA THR A 164 5.97 0.64 -27.12
C THR A 164 6.40 1.30 -25.81
N PHE A 165 6.18 0.64 -24.67
CA PHE A 165 6.45 1.16 -23.35
C PHE A 165 7.74 0.60 -22.74
N GLY A 166 8.49 1.43 -22.03
CA GLY A 166 9.70 1.05 -21.33
C GLY A 166 10.91 0.91 -22.26
N ASN A 167 12.07 0.79 -21.63
CA ASN A 167 13.38 0.86 -22.29
C ASN A 167 14.16 -0.46 -22.29
N THR A 168 13.57 -1.51 -21.69
CA THR A 168 14.16 -2.85 -21.69
C THR A 168 13.66 -3.67 -22.89
N PRO A 169 14.40 -4.70 -23.32
CA PRO A 169 13.96 -5.65 -24.35
C PRO A 169 12.58 -6.29 -24.10
N ASP A 170 12.17 -6.38 -22.83
CA ASP A 170 10.86 -6.91 -22.45
C ASP A 170 9.74 -5.87 -22.53
N ASN A 171 10.00 -4.59 -22.80
CA ASN A 171 9.03 -3.48 -22.72
C ASN A 171 8.58 -3.22 -21.27
N VAL A 172 9.57 -3.16 -20.38
CA VAL A 172 9.44 -2.81 -18.96
C VAL A 172 10.21 -1.51 -18.74
N ALA A 173 9.57 -0.55 -18.09
CA ALA A 173 10.23 0.65 -17.59
C ALA A 173 10.98 0.29 -16.30
N ASN A 174 12.20 0.77 -16.12
CA ASN A 174 13.01 0.53 -14.92
C ASN A 174 13.68 1.85 -14.49
N ALA A 175 13.76 2.08 -13.18
CA ALA A 175 14.57 3.13 -12.56
C ALA A 175 15.83 2.53 -11.89
N PRO A 176 16.99 2.45 -12.58
CA PRO A 176 18.16 1.72 -12.08
C PRO A 176 19.00 2.55 -11.09
N MET A 177 18.36 3.05 -10.04
CA MET A 177 18.92 3.91 -8.99
C MET A 177 19.88 3.13 -8.08
N GLU A 178 20.92 3.76 -7.53
CA GLU A 178 21.87 3.16 -6.56
C GLU A 178 21.15 2.56 -5.35
N ARG A 179 20.05 3.15 -4.90
CA ARG A 179 19.23 2.68 -3.78
C ARG A 179 18.17 1.66 -4.17
N TYR A 180 17.89 0.74 -3.25
CA TYR A 180 16.69 -0.10 -3.29
C TYR A 180 15.44 0.76 -3.30
N GLN A 181 14.51 0.44 -4.19
CA GLN A 181 13.23 1.14 -4.26
C GLN A 181 12.07 0.17 -4.14
N ASN A 182 10.99 0.66 -3.55
CA ASN A 182 9.79 -0.10 -3.27
C ASN A 182 8.58 0.72 -3.67
N PRO A 183 7.93 0.41 -4.80
CA PRO A 183 6.80 1.18 -5.27
C PRO A 183 5.55 0.89 -4.43
N THR A 184 4.74 1.93 -4.23
CA THR A 184 3.47 1.84 -3.51
C THR A 184 2.30 2.31 -4.36
N GLU A 185 2.41 3.47 -5.02
CA GLU A 185 1.32 4.07 -5.80
C GLU A 185 1.81 4.66 -7.12
N ILE A 186 0.90 4.79 -8.09
CA ILE A 186 1.12 5.42 -9.39
C ILE A 186 0.15 6.60 -9.55
N ALA A 187 0.66 7.74 -9.98
CA ALA A 187 -0.14 8.87 -10.45
C ALA A 187 0.33 9.31 -11.84
N PHE A 188 -0.55 10.01 -12.57
CA PHE A 188 -0.26 10.56 -13.88
C PHE A 188 -0.50 12.07 -13.86
N ASP A 189 0.43 12.83 -14.42
CA ASP A 189 0.21 14.26 -14.65
C ASP A 189 -0.67 14.51 -15.90
N GLU A 190 -0.92 15.78 -16.23
CA GLU A 190 -1.71 16.13 -17.42
C GLU A 190 -1.01 15.78 -18.76
N SER A 191 0.32 15.68 -18.75
CA SER A 191 1.13 15.27 -19.91
C SER A 191 1.07 13.77 -20.15
N GLY A 192 0.68 13.00 -19.13
CA GLY A 192 0.71 11.54 -19.11
C GLY A 192 2.02 10.97 -18.58
N ASP A 193 2.91 11.81 -18.07
CA ASP A 193 4.09 11.39 -17.33
C ASP A 193 3.67 10.72 -16.02
N ILE A 194 4.49 9.78 -15.58
CA ILE A 194 4.14 8.81 -14.55
C ILE A 194 4.97 9.11 -13.30
N ILE A 195 4.30 9.36 -12.19
CA ILE A 195 4.93 9.55 -10.88
C ILE A 195 4.67 8.29 -10.06
N VAL A 196 5.74 7.71 -9.52
CA VAL A 196 5.67 6.54 -8.65
C VAL A 196 6.13 6.92 -7.25
N SER A 197 5.33 6.63 -6.24
CA SER A 197 5.74 6.81 -4.84
C SER A 197 6.31 5.54 -4.23
N GLY A 198 6.97 5.71 -3.10
CA GLY A 198 7.22 4.61 -2.20
C GLY A 198 8.32 4.85 -1.20
N TYR A 199 9.20 3.86 -1.09
CA TYR A 199 10.32 3.83 -0.18
C TYR A 199 11.62 3.63 -0.94
N CYS A 200 12.58 4.52 -0.73
CA CYS A 200 13.91 4.45 -1.33
C CYS A 200 14.97 4.29 -0.25
N SER A 201 15.45 3.06 -0.07
CA SER A 201 16.34 2.55 0.98
C SER A 201 15.92 2.74 2.44
N SER A 202 15.58 3.96 2.86
CA SER A 202 15.21 4.28 4.25
C SER A 202 14.31 5.50 4.35
N SER A 203 13.81 6.02 3.24
CA SER A 203 13.15 7.32 3.18
C SER A 203 11.97 7.29 2.22
N PRO A 204 10.91 8.07 2.49
CA PRO A 204 9.83 8.26 1.54
C PRO A 204 10.37 8.96 0.29
N CYS A 205 9.94 8.49 -0.88
CA CYS A 205 10.44 9.01 -2.15
C CYS A 205 9.40 9.02 -3.28
N LEU A 206 9.68 9.82 -4.29
CA LEU A 206 9.02 9.89 -5.59
C LEU A 206 10.03 9.58 -6.69
N VAL A 207 9.59 8.89 -7.74
CA VAL A 207 10.38 8.60 -8.94
C VAL A 207 9.55 8.96 -10.16
N GLY A 208 10.14 9.71 -11.09
CA GLY A 208 9.48 10.19 -12.29
C GLY A 208 9.82 9.34 -13.52
N PHE A 209 8.82 9.02 -14.32
CA PHE A 209 8.97 8.43 -15.64
C PHE A 209 8.21 9.26 -16.67
N THR A 210 8.72 9.30 -17.88
CA THR A 210 7.97 9.82 -19.03
C THR A 210 6.75 8.95 -19.31
N GLN A 211 5.79 9.50 -20.07
CA GLN A 211 4.64 8.74 -20.56
C GLN A 211 5.04 7.44 -21.30
N ASP A 212 6.19 7.38 -21.95
CA ASP A 212 6.65 6.19 -22.67
C ASP A 212 7.43 5.20 -21.79
N GLY A 213 7.60 5.49 -20.49
CA GLY A 213 8.24 4.59 -19.53
C GLY A 213 9.76 4.70 -19.47
N ASP A 214 10.35 5.73 -20.08
CA ASP A 214 11.74 6.11 -19.80
C ASP A 214 11.81 6.82 -18.44
N LEU A 215 12.86 6.54 -17.64
CA LEU A 215 13.16 7.31 -16.43
C LEU A 215 13.33 8.79 -16.78
N ASP A 216 12.56 9.67 -16.13
CA ASP A 216 12.74 11.12 -16.28
C ASP A 216 13.91 11.55 -15.41
N VAL A 217 15.09 11.70 -16.02
CA VAL A 217 16.33 12.05 -15.29
C VAL A 217 16.34 13.48 -14.75
N ASP A 218 15.44 14.35 -15.22
CA ASP A 218 15.30 15.73 -14.77
C ASP A 218 14.29 15.86 -13.62
N PHE A 219 13.57 14.78 -13.28
CA PHE A 219 12.65 14.74 -12.14
C PHE A 219 13.39 14.75 -10.80
N GLY A 220 12.91 15.57 -9.87
CA GLY A 220 13.47 15.78 -8.55
C GLY A 220 14.47 16.94 -8.49
N ASP A 221 15.12 17.07 -7.34
CA ASP A 221 16.18 18.07 -7.09
C ASP A 221 17.59 17.53 -7.39
N GLY A 222 17.72 16.23 -7.69
CA GLY A 222 19.00 15.58 -7.98
C GLY A 222 19.97 15.53 -6.79
N ASP A 223 19.50 15.83 -5.57
CA ASP A 223 20.35 15.94 -4.37
C ASP A 223 20.96 14.60 -3.91
N TYR A 224 20.45 13.47 -4.43
CA TYR A 224 20.91 12.13 -4.10
C TYR A 224 21.03 11.27 -5.35
N GLU A 225 20.00 11.21 -6.20
CA GLU A 225 20.04 10.47 -7.48
C GLU A 225 19.15 11.10 -8.56
N ALA A 226 19.53 10.95 -9.83
CA ALA A 226 18.77 11.49 -10.96
C ALA A 226 17.44 10.74 -11.15
N GLY A 227 16.37 11.50 -11.37
CA GLY A 227 15.02 10.98 -11.62
C GLY A 227 14.20 10.59 -10.40
N GLY A 228 14.63 11.01 -9.21
CA GLY A 228 13.85 10.84 -7.98
C GLY A 228 14.07 11.98 -7.00
N SER A 229 13.18 12.03 -6.00
CA SER A 229 13.31 12.92 -4.84
C SER A 229 12.86 12.21 -3.56
N TRP A 230 13.41 12.58 -2.40
CA TRP A 230 13.18 11.90 -1.12
C TRP A 230 13.25 12.89 0.05
N ILE A 231 12.79 12.43 1.21
CA ILE A 231 12.88 13.20 2.46
C ILE A 231 13.81 12.48 3.44
N ASP A 232 15.04 12.97 3.55
CA ASP A 232 16.13 12.29 4.27
C ASP A 232 15.97 12.27 5.80
N ARG A 233 15.24 13.23 6.37
CA ARG A 233 14.97 13.36 7.81
C ARG A 233 13.95 12.36 8.38
N PHE A 234 13.33 11.53 7.54
CA PHE A 234 12.38 10.49 7.96
C PHE A 234 12.92 9.11 7.65
N TYR A 235 13.85 8.67 8.51
CA TYR A 235 14.37 7.32 8.45
C TYR A 235 13.25 6.32 8.76
N ASP A 236 13.10 5.28 7.93
CA ASP A 236 12.00 4.29 8.02
C ASP A 236 10.60 4.85 7.69
N GLY A 237 10.54 5.99 6.98
CA GLY A 237 9.30 6.53 6.41
C GLY A 237 9.07 6.08 4.96
N TRP A 238 7.82 6.12 4.50
CA TRP A 238 7.44 5.78 3.13
C TRP A 238 6.15 6.50 2.71
N PHE A 239 6.02 6.79 1.41
CA PHE A 239 4.74 7.24 0.85
C PHE A 239 3.91 6.03 0.43
N ASN A 240 2.62 6.00 0.77
CA ASN A 240 1.70 4.94 0.37
C ASN A 240 0.78 5.35 -0.77
N ALA A 241 0.51 6.66 -0.92
CA ALA A 241 -0.49 7.13 -1.86
C ALA A 241 -0.15 8.49 -2.46
N LEU A 242 -0.65 8.71 -3.68
CA LEU A 242 -0.45 9.92 -4.46
C LEU A 242 -1.77 10.47 -4.98
N ALA A 243 -1.89 11.80 -4.99
CA ALA A 243 -2.91 12.50 -5.74
C ALA A 243 -2.30 13.73 -6.43
N ILE A 244 -2.69 13.99 -7.67
CA ILE A 244 -2.31 15.20 -8.40
C ILE A 244 -3.51 16.14 -8.44
N HIS A 245 -3.29 17.40 -8.11
CA HIS A 245 -4.31 18.44 -8.18
C HIS A 245 -3.70 19.78 -8.59
N GLY A 246 -4.14 20.29 -9.74
CA GLY A 246 -3.50 21.44 -10.38
C GLY A 246 -2.04 21.13 -10.72
N ASP A 247 -1.14 22.05 -10.39
CA ASP A 247 0.29 21.94 -10.69
C ASP A 247 1.09 21.25 -9.56
N HIS A 248 0.44 20.46 -8.70
CA HIS A 248 1.08 19.85 -7.53
C HIS A 248 0.76 18.37 -7.37
N ILE A 249 1.74 17.66 -6.83
CA ILE A 249 1.64 16.28 -6.36
C ILE A 249 1.48 16.33 -4.84
N TYR A 250 0.49 15.63 -4.32
CA TYR A 250 0.29 15.38 -2.90
C TYR A 250 0.67 13.93 -2.60
N ALA A 251 1.62 13.73 -1.70
CA ALA A 251 2.07 12.41 -1.29
C ALA A 251 1.76 12.17 0.19
N ALA A 252 1.03 11.09 0.46
CA ALA A 252 0.62 10.69 1.80
C ALA A 252 1.29 9.39 2.21
N GLY A 253 1.68 9.27 3.48
CA GLY A 253 2.24 8.03 4.01
C GLY A 253 2.65 8.11 5.47
N THR A 254 3.75 7.45 5.81
CA THR A 254 4.34 7.42 7.15
C THR A 254 5.62 8.23 7.18
N CYS A 255 5.72 9.14 8.14
CA CYS A 255 6.97 9.84 8.45
C CYS A 255 7.35 9.55 9.92
N SER A 256 8.61 9.15 10.13
CA SER A 256 9.16 8.76 11.44
C SER A 256 10.43 9.58 11.72
N PRO A 257 10.34 10.71 12.43
CA PRO A 257 11.51 11.54 12.74
C PRO A 257 12.33 10.92 13.88
N ASP A 258 13.60 10.54 13.61
CA ASP A 258 14.73 10.11 14.49
C ASP A 258 14.50 9.16 15.69
N ASP A 259 13.28 8.99 16.18
CA ASP A 259 12.85 8.03 17.19
C ASP A 259 11.98 6.98 16.49
N TYR A 260 12.52 5.78 16.30
CA TYR A 260 11.91 4.65 15.58
C TYR A 260 10.52 4.22 16.11
N PHE A 261 10.07 4.81 17.22
CA PHE A 261 8.81 4.50 17.87
C PHE A 261 7.70 5.52 17.60
N GLU A 262 8.01 6.69 17.01
CA GLU A 262 7.01 7.71 16.69
C GLU A 262 6.71 7.73 15.19
N ARG A 263 5.50 7.26 14.82
CA ARG A 263 5.00 7.31 13.45
C ARG A 263 3.92 8.36 13.35
N TYR A 264 4.02 9.18 12.32
CA TYR A 264 3.06 10.22 11.99
C TYR A 264 2.43 9.95 10.62
N ALA A 265 1.13 10.20 10.52
CA ALA A 265 0.49 10.42 9.24
C ALA A 265 1.15 11.64 8.60
N CYS A 266 1.68 11.46 7.40
CA CYS A 266 2.48 12.44 6.72
C CYS A 266 1.78 12.85 5.43
N LEU A 267 1.61 14.15 5.22
CA LEU A 267 1.16 14.72 3.95
C LEU A 267 2.23 15.70 3.46
N SER A 268 2.71 15.52 2.24
CA SER A 268 3.69 16.42 1.62
C SER A 268 3.22 16.89 0.25
N ARG A 269 3.66 18.09 -0.15
CA ARG A 269 3.35 18.67 -1.46
C ARG A 269 4.62 18.88 -2.27
N TRP A 270 4.54 18.56 -3.55
CA TRP A 270 5.64 18.61 -4.50
C TRP A 270 5.19 19.30 -5.78
N ASN A 271 6.13 19.90 -6.50
CA ASN A 271 5.91 20.37 -7.85
C ASN A 271 5.83 19.18 -8.82
N LEU A 272 5.23 19.37 -10.00
CA LEU A 272 5.17 18.32 -11.02
C LEU A 272 6.54 17.84 -11.52
N ASP A 273 7.58 18.67 -11.38
CA ASP A 273 8.97 18.28 -11.68
C ASP A 273 9.61 17.44 -10.57
N GLY A 274 8.87 17.08 -9.51
CA GLY A 274 9.37 16.27 -8.41
C GLY A 274 10.15 17.03 -7.34
N THR A 275 10.34 18.35 -7.46
CA THR A 275 10.97 19.15 -6.41
C THR A 275 9.99 19.44 -5.26
N PRO A 276 10.45 19.46 -3.99
CA PRO A 276 9.56 19.79 -2.86
C PRO A 276 8.96 21.20 -2.98
N ASP A 277 7.65 21.33 -2.76
CA ASP A 277 7.02 22.65 -2.61
C ASP A 277 7.14 23.13 -1.16
N LEU A 278 8.21 23.87 -0.87
CA LEU A 278 8.49 24.40 0.46
C LEU A 278 7.52 25.50 0.93
N THR A 279 6.54 25.90 0.10
CA THR A 279 5.50 26.86 0.49
C THR A 279 4.28 26.20 1.14
N PHE A 280 4.13 24.89 0.98
CA PHE A 280 3.10 24.11 1.65
C PHE A 280 3.43 23.92 3.14
N ALA A 281 2.46 24.12 4.03
CA ALA A 281 2.65 24.04 5.47
C ALA A 281 3.90 24.82 5.97
N SER A 282 4.71 24.25 6.87
CA SER A 282 5.91 24.90 7.40
C SER A 282 7.18 24.69 6.57
N ASP A 283 7.23 23.62 5.77
CA ASP A 283 8.43 23.12 5.11
C ASP A 283 8.14 22.08 4.01
N GLY A 284 6.97 22.18 3.37
CA GLY A 284 6.51 21.23 2.35
C GLY A 284 5.78 20.00 2.91
N ILE A 285 5.59 19.92 4.23
CA ILE A 285 5.10 18.73 4.92
C ILE A 285 4.21 19.10 6.11
N THR A 286 3.12 18.36 6.28
CA THR A 286 2.32 18.32 7.51
C THR A 286 2.48 16.95 8.16
N LEU A 287 2.83 16.96 9.45
CA LEU A 287 2.80 15.77 10.31
C LEU A 287 1.60 15.88 11.24
N THR A 288 0.72 14.88 11.18
CA THR A 288 -0.47 14.82 12.03
C THR A 288 -0.31 13.69 13.04
N SER A 289 -0.65 13.95 14.30
CA SER A 289 -0.89 12.95 15.35
C SER A 289 -2.39 12.88 15.65
N ALA A 290 -2.92 11.69 15.97
CA ALA A 290 -4.37 11.50 16.05
C ALA A 290 -4.97 12.06 17.34
N ASP A 291 -4.17 12.34 18.37
CA ASP A 291 -4.57 13.02 19.60
C ASP A 291 -3.34 13.31 20.48
N ASP A 292 -3.42 14.32 21.35
CA ASP A 292 -2.50 14.56 22.51
C ASP A 292 -2.55 13.43 23.57
N ARG A 293 -3.29 12.35 23.27
CA ARG A 293 -3.39 11.13 24.05
C ARG A 293 -2.80 10.00 23.20
N THR A 294 -1.55 9.64 23.52
CA THR A 294 -0.85 8.44 23.03
C THR A 294 -0.49 8.42 21.53
N SER A 295 0.56 9.17 21.19
CA SER A 295 1.65 8.91 20.22
C SER A 295 1.45 8.18 18.87
N THR A 296 0.25 7.93 18.32
CA THR A 296 0.14 7.42 16.94
C THR A 296 -1.12 7.94 16.21
N ALA A 297 -1.00 9.00 15.39
CA ALA A 297 -1.65 8.87 14.07
C ALA A 297 -0.66 8.11 13.23
N GLY A 298 -1.01 6.87 12.93
CA GLY A 298 -0.19 5.94 12.20
C GLY A 298 -0.13 6.24 10.71
N THR A 299 0.25 5.19 10.00
CA THR A 299 0.42 5.12 8.55
C THR A 299 -0.79 5.70 7.80
N ALA A 300 -0.58 6.76 7.01
CA ALA A 300 -1.56 7.15 6.01
C ALA A 300 -1.59 6.11 4.88
N THR A 301 -2.77 5.65 4.49
CA THR A 301 -2.96 4.52 3.58
C THR A 301 -3.43 4.94 2.20
N ASP A 302 -4.24 5.99 2.10
CA ASP A 302 -4.72 6.52 0.82
C ASP A 302 -5.01 8.02 0.89
N ILE A 303 -5.08 8.68 -0.26
CA ILE A 303 -5.37 10.10 -0.42
C ILE A 303 -6.35 10.33 -1.57
N VAL A 304 -7.34 11.21 -1.35
CA VAL A 304 -8.17 11.73 -2.44
C VAL A 304 -8.40 13.21 -2.26
N ILE A 305 -8.35 13.95 -3.36
CA ILE A 305 -8.60 15.38 -3.38
C ILE A 305 -9.95 15.63 -4.03
N ILE A 306 -10.82 16.32 -3.31
CA ILE A 306 -12.17 16.65 -3.78
C ILE A 306 -12.33 18.16 -3.66
N ASP A 307 -12.55 18.80 -4.81
CA ASP A 307 -12.55 20.26 -4.94
C ASP A 307 -11.26 20.87 -4.40
N SER A 308 -11.27 21.48 -3.21
CA SER A 308 -10.10 22.08 -2.55
C SER A 308 -9.86 21.50 -1.14
N ARG A 309 -10.26 20.25 -0.93
CA ARG A 309 -10.13 19.51 0.32
C ARG A 309 -9.36 18.24 0.06
N VAL A 310 -8.38 17.96 0.92
CA VAL A 310 -7.52 16.79 0.84
C VAL A 310 -7.96 15.82 1.93
N PHE A 311 -8.43 14.64 1.54
CA PHE A 311 -8.82 13.58 2.47
C PHE A 311 -7.77 12.50 2.46
N VAL A 312 -7.25 12.18 3.64
CA VAL A 312 -6.23 11.15 3.84
C VAL A 312 -6.79 10.08 4.75
N ALA A 313 -6.84 8.83 4.28
CA ALA A 313 -7.11 7.69 5.13
C ALA A 313 -5.86 7.37 5.95
N SER A 314 -6.04 7.04 7.22
CA SER A 314 -4.95 6.71 8.12
C SER A 314 -5.40 5.69 9.17
N ILE A 315 -4.44 5.07 9.84
CA ILE A 315 -4.68 4.30 11.05
C ILE A 315 -4.53 5.25 12.25
N CYS A 316 -5.52 5.33 13.13
CA CYS A 316 -5.55 6.21 14.31
C CYS A 316 -5.78 5.41 15.61
N GLY A 317 -5.44 6.02 16.76
CA GLY A 317 -5.96 5.64 18.07
C GLY A 317 -5.45 4.30 18.65
N GLY A 318 -4.42 3.71 18.06
CA GLY A 318 -3.81 2.47 18.55
C GLY A 318 -2.85 2.71 19.72
N ASP A 319 -2.87 1.81 20.70
CA ASP A 319 -1.81 1.72 21.71
C ASP A 319 -1.34 0.27 21.77
N PHE A 320 -0.27 -0.02 21.02
CA PHE A 320 0.35 -1.34 20.97
C PHE A 320 0.87 -1.78 22.34
N SER A 321 1.24 -0.84 23.22
CA SER A 321 1.73 -1.15 24.57
C SER A 321 0.60 -1.58 25.51
N ASN A 322 -0.61 -1.06 25.30
CA ASN A 322 -1.80 -1.35 26.09
C ASN A 322 -2.83 -2.23 25.36
N ASN A 323 -2.46 -2.79 24.20
CA ASN A 323 -3.33 -3.63 23.37
C ASN A 323 -4.65 -2.94 22.98
N ILE A 324 -4.62 -1.61 22.81
CA ILE A 324 -5.74 -0.84 22.27
C ILE A 324 -5.69 -0.98 20.76
N ARG A 325 -6.77 -1.50 20.18
CA ARG A 325 -6.89 -1.70 18.74
C ARG A 325 -6.89 -0.35 18.05
N ALA A 326 -6.04 -0.20 17.05
CA ALA A 326 -6.12 0.93 16.14
C ALA A 326 -7.42 0.87 15.31
N THR A 327 -7.94 2.03 14.95
CA THR A 327 -9.11 2.21 14.10
C THR A 327 -8.72 2.97 12.84
N GLY A 328 -9.44 2.74 11.74
CA GLY A 328 -9.29 3.59 10.56
C GLY A 328 -9.80 4.99 10.87
N CYS A 329 -9.15 6.02 10.32
CA CYS A 329 -9.58 7.40 10.40
C CYS A 329 -9.41 8.10 9.05
N ILE A 330 -10.08 9.22 8.90
CA ILE A 330 -9.94 10.13 7.77
C ILE A 330 -9.49 11.47 8.33
N ILE A 331 -8.32 11.91 7.91
CA ILE A 331 -7.79 13.23 8.20
C ILE A 331 -8.11 14.13 7.01
N GLU A 332 -8.76 15.25 7.29
CA GLU A 332 -9.07 16.27 6.31
C GLU A 332 -8.10 17.43 6.45
N TYR A 333 -7.47 17.81 5.34
CA TYR A 333 -6.64 19.00 5.21
C TYR A 333 -7.24 19.95 4.19
N ASP A 334 -6.88 21.23 4.29
CA ASP A 334 -6.98 22.12 3.14
C ASP A 334 -5.85 21.84 2.13
N THR A 335 -5.86 22.56 1.00
CA THR A 335 -4.86 22.39 -0.05
C THR A 335 -3.48 22.95 0.31
N GLU A 336 -3.35 23.72 1.38
CA GLU A 336 -2.10 24.29 1.91
C GLU A 336 -1.53 23.50 3.10
N GLY A 337 -2.20 22.42 3.50
CA GLY A 337 -1.71 21.46 4.49
C GLY A 337 -2.18 21.74 5.91
N GLU A 338 -3.10 22.69 6.11
CA GLU A 338 -3.72 22.91 7.42
C GLU A 338 -4.72 21.78 7.70
N VAL A 339 -4.61 21.15 8.87
CA VAL A 339 -5.56 20.13 9.33
C VAL A 339 -6.91 20.82 9.62
N ILE A 340 -7.93 20.45 8.87
CA ILE A 340 -9.31 20.90 9.08
C ILE A 340 -9.97 20.06 10.19
N GLU A 341 -9.86 18.73 10.08
CA GLU A 341 -10.51 17.80 10.99
C GLU A 341 -9.87 16.41 10.95
N VAL A 342 -9.84 15.71 12.08
CA VAL A 342 -9.53 14.26 12.14
C VAL A 342 -10.81 13.53 12.53
N ARG A 343 -11.23 12.56 11.73
CA ARG A 343 -12.45 11.77 11.95
C ARG A 343 -12.08 10.31 12.12
N GLU A 344 -12.37 9.74 13.28
CA GLU A 344 -12.35 8.28 13.39
C GLU A 344 -13.47 7.69 12.51
N THR A 345 -13.13 6.70 11.70
CA THR A 345 -14.16 5.93 11.02
C THR A 345 -14.84 5.07 12.07
N VAL A 346 -16.15 5.28 12.25
CA VAL A 346 -16.92 4.63 13.32
C VAL A 346 -17.05 3.11 13.10
N ALA A 347 -16.49 2.56 12.02
CA ALA A 347 -16.73 1.19 11.65
C ALA A 347 -15.61 0.45 10.93
N LEU A 348 -14.69 1.12 10.23
CA LEU A 348 -13.57 0.46 9.56
C LEU A 348 -12.38 0.38 10.52
N ASN A 349 -11.77 -0.79 10.62
CA ASN A 349 -10.56 -0.95 11.40
C ASN A 349 -9.32 -0.62 10.58
N ASP A 350 -9.39 -0.89 9.29
CA ASP A 350 -8.36 -0.53 8.31
C ASP A 350 -9.06 0.03 7.07
N VAL A 351 -8.56 1.16 6.56
CA VAL A 351 -9.07 1.81 5.35
C VAL A 351 -7.97 1.67 4.31
N SER A 352 -8.15 0.77 3.35
CA SER A 352 -7.15 0.51 2.32
C SER A 352 -7.27 1.46 1.12
N GLN A 353 -8.45 2.06 0.91
CA GLN A 353 -8.67 2.95 -0.23
C GLN A 353 -9.75 4.01 0.07
N LEU A 354 -9.54 5.22 -0.44
CA LEU A 354 -10.50 6.30 -0.59
C LEU A 354 -10.82 6.49 -2.08
N ARG A 355 -12.10 6.57 -2.42
CA ARG A 355 -12.55 6.83 -3.79
C ARG A 355 -13.77 7.73 -3.78
N LEU A 356 -14.02 8.46 -4.88
CA LEU A 356 -15.35 9.01 -5.12
C LEU A 356 -16.26 7.96 -5.76
N ILE A 357 -17.42 7.75 -5.16
CA ILE A 357 -18.50 6.95 -5.71
C ILE A 357 -19.74 7.84 -5.79
N ASP A 358 -20.19 8.16 -7.01
CA ASP A 358 -21.26 9.13 -7.31
C ASP A 358 -21.17 10.48 -6.61
N GLY A 359 -19.97 11.04 -6.51
CA GLY A 359 -19.77 12.33 -5.85
C GLY A 359 -19.77 12.27 -4.32
N GLN A 360 -19.88 11.08 -3.73
CA GLN A 360 -19.67 10.86 -2.30
C GLN A 360 -18.28 10.27 -2.08
N LEU A 361 -17.61 10.71 -1.01
CA LEU A 361 -16.38 10.08 -0.57
C LEU A 361 -16.72 8.70 -0.01
N ALA A 362 -16.00 7.67 -0.46
CA ALA A 362 -16.15 6.31 0.00
C ALA A 362 -14.83 5.85 0.63
N ALA A 363 -14.89 5.40 1.88
CA ALA A 363 -13.82 4.66 2.52
C ALA A 363 -14.06 3.17 2.31
N VAL A 364 -13.05 2.49 1.79
CA VAL A 364 -13.05 1.09 1.42
C VAL A 364 -12.00 0.39 2.27
N GLY A 365 -12.37 -0.72 2.90
CA GLY A 365 -11.43 -1.42 3.78
C GLY A 365 -12.05 -2.61 4.50
N VAL A 366 -11.53 -2.88 5.69
CA VAL A 366 -11.87 -4.08 6.46
C VAL A 366 -12.40 -3.70 7.85
N MET A 367 -13.39 -4.46 8.31
CA MET A 367 -13.89 -4.47 9.67
C MET A 367 -13.48 -5.77 10.37
N TYR A 368 -12.98 -5.67 11.60
CA TYR A 368 -12.69 -6.80 12.45
C TYR A 368 -13.95 -7.24 13.21
N GLY A 369 -14.54 -8.36 12.82
CA GLY A 369 -15.55 -9.06 13.64
C GLY A 369 -14.92 -9.85 14.80
N ASP A 370 -15.76 -10.49 15.61
CA ASP A 370 -15.30 -11.34 16.73
C ASP A 370 -14.50 -12.58 16.26
N ASP A 371 -14.72 -13.05 15.01
CA ASP A 371 -14.09 -14.26 14.46
C ASP A 371 -13.58 -14.14 13.00
N VAL A 372 -13.90 -13.07 12.28
CA VAL A 372 -13.66 -12.96 10.81
C VAL A 372 -13.48 -11.49 10.36
N GLU A 373 -12.49 -11.23 9.51
CA GLU A 373 -12.33 -9.98 8.74
C GLU A 373 -13.40 -9.85 7.65
N GLN A 374 -14.08 -8.70 7.59
CA GLN A 374 -15.12 -8.41 6.59
C GLN A 374 -14.77 -7.19 5.78
N PHE A 375 -14.89 -7.29 4.46
CA PHE A 375 -14.75 -6.15 3.57
C PHE A 375 -15.95 -5.22 3.75
N ALA A 376 -15.72 -3.91 3.78
CA ALA A 376 -16.77 -2.94 3.96
C ALA A 376 -16.49 -1.63 3.23
N ILE A 377 -17.58 -0.96 2.89
CA ILE A 377 -17.55 0.36 2.29
C ILE A 377 -18.43 1.29 3.12
N GLN A 378 -17.82 2.38 3.56
CA GLN A 378 -18.48 3.47 4.24
C GLN A 378 -18.55 4.65 3.27
N LEU A 379 -19.75 4.98 2.78
CA LEU A 379 -20.01 6.23 2.07
C LEU A 379 -20.16 7.35 3.10
N LEU A 380 -19.40 8.41 2.89
CA LEU A 380 -19.34 9.59 3.74
C LEU A 380 -19.98 10.77 3.02
N ASP A 381 -20.87 11.47 3.73
CA ASP A 381 -21.36 12.76 3.28
C ASP A 381 -20.28 13.81 3.58
N ILE A 382 -19.58 14.25 2.53
CA ILE A 382 -18.54 15.27 2.64
C ILE A 382 -19.08 16.61 3.16
N THR A 383 -20.41 16.80 3.18
CA THR A 383 -21.09 18.02 3.66
C THR A 383 -21.70 17.89 5.06
N ARG A 384 -21.80 16.68 5.63
CA ARG A 384 -22.39 16.42 6.96
C ARG A 384 -21.52 15.47 7.78
N THR A 385 -21.08 15.96 8.94
CA THR A 385 -20.08 15.34 9.82
C THR A 385 -20.61 14.21 10.72
N ASP A 386 -21.92 14.01 10.83
CA ASP A 386 -22.49 13.27 11.98
C ASP A 386 -23.22 11.95 11.63
N ASP A 387 -23.34 11.58 10.34
CA ASP A 387 -24.22 10.48 9.88
C ASP A 387 -23.47 9.35 9.13
N ALA A 388 -22.19 9.15 9.41
CA ALA A 388 -21.42 8.08 8.76
C ALA A 388 -21.89 6.69 9.22
N ARG A 389 -22.54 5.93 8.34
CA ARG A 389 -22.91 4.52 8.55
C ARG A 389 -22.15 3.64 7.57
N VAL A 390 -21.79 2.42 7.96
CA VAL A 390 -21.36 1.44 6.96
C VAL A 390 -22.55 1.19 6.05
N ASN A 391 -22.33 1.42 4.75
CA ASN A 391 -23.40 1.31 3.78
C ASN A 391 -23.42 -0.09 3.16
N ILE A 392 -22.27 -0.76 3.13
CA ILE A 392 -22.07 -2.03 2.44
C ILE A 392 -21.06 -2.88 3.22
N VAL A 393 -21.37 -4.17 3.44
CA VAL A 393 -20.50 -5.14 4.14
C VAL A 393 -20.49 -6.47 3.40
N SER A 394 -19.35 -7.13 3.26
CA SER A 394 -19.24 -8.49 2.70
C SER A 394 -19.88 -9.54 3.59
N SER A 395 -20.64 -10.45 2.98
CA SER A 395 -21.18 -11.63 3.68
C SER A 395 -20.12 -12.72 3.90
N GLY A 396 -18.98 -12.61 3.22
CA GLY A 396 -17.88 -13.57 3.28
C GLY A 396 -16.71 -13.07 4.10
N ALA A 397 -15.97 -14.02 4.66
CA ALA A 397 -14.67 -13.79 5.26
C ALA A 397 -13.67 -13.28 4.22
N VAL A 398 -12.85 -12.32 4.63
CA VAL A 398 -11.70 -11.86 3.88
C VAL A 398 -10.46 -12.61 4.38
N GLY A 399 -9.48 -12.82 3.50
CA GLY A 399 -8.19 -13.36 3.92
C GLY A 399 -7.43 -12.32 4.75
N ASP A 400 -6.64 -12.78 5.73
CA ASP A 400 -5.87 -11.90 6.61
C ASP A 400 -5.02 -10.90 5.82
N TYR A 401 -4.99 -9.64 6.25
CA TYR A 401 -4.15 -8.57 5.69
C TYR A 401 -4.42 -8.23 4.21
N SER A 402 -5.65 -8.42 3.71
CA SER A 402 -5.92 -8.16 2.30
C SER A 402 -5.96 -6.66 1.98
N SER A 403 -5.19 -6.23 0.97
CA SER A 403 -5.49 -4.99 0.26
C SER A 403 -6.85 -5.15 -0.44
N THR A 404 -7.75 -4.20 -0.22
CA THR A 404 -9.08 -4.21 -0.82
C THR A 404 -9.34 -2.94 -1.60
N PHE A 405 -9.90 -3.12 -2.80
CA PHE A 405 -10.11 -2.03 -3.73
C PHE A 405 -11.54 -2.11 -4.25
N ALA A 406 -12.11 -0.96 -4.58
CA ALA A 406 -13.45 -0.89 -5.14
C ALA A 406 -13.58 0.17 -6.24
N VAL A 407 -14.44 -0.13 -7.21
CA VAL A 407 -14.81 0.78 -8.28
C VAL A 407 -16.30 0.71 -8.58
N ALA A 408 -16.91 1.84 -8.91
CA ALA A 408 -18.34 1.92 -9.24
C ALA A 408 -18.58 1.99 -10.76
N HIS A 409 -19.58 1.24 -11.22
CA HIS A 409 -20.12 1.29 -12.58
C HIS A 409 -21.64 1.03 -12.57
N GLY A 410 -22.40 1.90 -13.22
CA GLY A 410 -23.86 1.84 -13.21
C GLY A 410 -24.44 1.86 -11.79
N ASP A 411 -25.20 0.82 -11.45
CA ASP A 411 -25.85 0.63 -10.14
C ASP A 411 -25.02 -0.22 -9.16
N TYR A 412 -23.80 -0.57 -9.55
CA TYR A 412 -22.99 -1.57 -8.87
C TYR A 412 -21.65 -1.01 -8.41
N ILE A 413 -21.22 -1.50 -7.25
CA ILE A 413 -19.83 -1.42 -6.82
C ILE A 413 -19.21 -2.81 -7.03
N TRP A 414 -18.02 -2.79 -7.59
CA TRP A 414 -17.16 -3.94 -7.79
C TRP A 414 -16.03 -3.86 -6.80
N ALA A 415 -15.64 -4.98 -6.21
CA ALA A 415 -14.54 -5.04 -5.26
C ALA A 415 -13.59 -6.18 -5.63
N SER A 416 -12.29 -5.91 -5.50
CA SER A 416 -11.25 -6.94 -5.58
C SER A 416 -10.59 -7.11 -4.22
N ARG A 417 -10.38 -8.37 -3.83
CA ARG A 417 -9.72 -8.71 -2.57
C ARG A 417 -9.12 -10.11 -2.64
N LYS A 418 -8.24 -10.41 -1.70
CA LYS A 418 -7.80 -11.78 -1.44
C LYS A 418 -8.96 -12.59 -0.88
N CYS A 419 -9.18 -13.79 -1.43
CA CYS A 419 -10.17 -14.72 -0.90
C CYS A 419 -9.74 -15.28 0.47
N TYR A 420 -10.69 -15.82 1.23
CA TYR A 420 -10.43 -16.44 2.54
C TYR A 420 -9.48 -17.65 2.49
N ASP A 421 -9.34 -18.30 1.34
CA ASP A 421 -8.38 -19.39 1.15
C ASP A 421 -6.91 -18.90 1.14
N ASN A 422 -6.69 -17.59 1.20
CA ASN A 422 -5.40 -16.91 1.16
C ASN A 422 -4.56 -17.20 -0.09
N VAL A 423 -5.14 -17.77 -1.14
CA VAL A 423 -4.40 -18.18 -2.35
C VAL A 423 -5.10 -17.82 -3.65
N SER A 424 -6.30 -17.25 -3.59
CA SER A 424 -7.10 -16.84 -4.75
C SER A 424 -7.45 -15.35 -4.72
N LEU A 425 -7.63 -14.76 -5.91
CA LEU A 425 -8.21 -13.42 -6.08
C LEU A 425 -9.73 -13.54 -6.21
N CYS A 426 -10.46 -12.82 -5.37
CA CYS A 426 -11.92 -12.72 -5.41
C CYS A 426 -12.34 -11.40 -6.04
N VAL A 427 -13.25 -11.48 -7.01
CA VAL A 427 -13.97 -10.31 -7.52
C VAL A 427 -15.42 -10.43 -7.09
N ASP A 428 -15.87 -9.46 -6.31
CA ASP A 428 -17.24 -9.40 -5.84
C ASP A 428 -17.94 -8.19 -6.46
N ARG A 429 -19.26 -8.27 -6.50
CA ARG A 429 -20.11 -7.15 -6.91
C ARG A 429 -21.32 -7.02 -6.01
N VAL A 430 -21.71 -5.78 -5.72
CA VAL A 430 -22.88 -5.42 -4.92
C VAL A 430 -23.68 -4.33 -5.59
N ARG A 431 -25.00 -4.47 -5.59
CA ARG A 431 -25.90 -3.39 -6.02
C ARG A 431 -26.02 -2.37 -4.89
N TYR A 432 -25.80 -1.09 -5.18
CA TYR A 432 -25.87 -0.03 -4.16
C TYR A 432 -26.89 1.08 -4.49
N LYS A 433 -27.28 1.24 -5.75
CA LYS A 433 -28.39 2.12 -6.16
C LYS A 433 -29.73 1.39 -6.08
N ASP A 434 -30.76 2.08 -5.60
CA ASP A 434 -32.18 1.65 -5.59
C ASP A 434 -32.67 0.61 -4.55
N SER A 435 -32.16 0.61 -3.31
CA SER A 435 -33.01 0.14 -2.20
C SER A 435 -33.49 1.31 -1.36
N THR A 436 -34.79 1.39 -1.11
CA THR A 436 -35.29 2.10 0.07
C THR A 436 -34.44 1.64 1.26
N PRO A 437 -33.83 2.55 2.05
CA PRO A 437 -33.09 2.17 3.24
C PRO A 437 -33.94 1.17 4.03
N PRO A 438 -33.36 0.07 4.56
CA PRO A 438 -34.14 -0.85 5.37
C PRO A 438 -34.89 -0.03 6.41
N SER A 439 -36.22 -0.11 6.38
CA SER A 439 -37.09 0.63 7.31
C SER A 439 -36.55 0.40 8.70
N THR A 440 -36.33 1.47 9.46
CA THR A 440 -35.79 1.48 10.82
C THR A 440 -36.49 0.44 11.71
N SER A 441 -36.02 -0.80 11.70
CA SER A 441 -36.20 -1.70 12.83
C SER A 441 -35.05 -1.37 13.75
N SER A 442 -35.36 -0.66 14.84
CA SER A 442 -34.45 -0.49 15.95
C SER A 442 -34.04 -1.88 16.46
N THR A 443 -32.90 -2.38 16.03
CA THR A 443 -32.20 -3.40 16.81
C THR A 443 -31.59 -2.63 17.97
N THR A 444 -32.36 -2.52 19.04
CA THR A 444 -31.86 -2.04 20.32
C THR A 444 -30.64 -2.89 20.66
N VAL A 445 -29.47 -2.26 20.76
CA VAL A 445 -28.31 -2.89 21.38
C VAL A 445 -28.73 -3.23 22.80
N THR A 446 -28.93 -4.52 23.06
CA THR A 446 -29.17 -5.03 24.41
C THR A 446 -27.89 -4.77 25.20
N THR A 447 -27.93 -3.78 26.09
CA THR A 447 -26.90 -3.62 27.13
C THR A 447 -26.77 -4.96 27.86
N MET A 448 -25.54 -5.50 27.91
CA MET A 448 -25.26 -6.70 28.68
C MET A 448 -25.62 -6.52 30.17
N PRO A 449 -26.10 -7.57 30.85
CA PRO A 449 -26.30 -7.51 32.30
C PRO A 449 -24.94 -7.51 33.00
N GLU A 450 -24.81 -6.68 34.04
CA GLU A 450 -23.65 -6.68 34.93
C GLU A 450 -23.36 -8.09 35.45
N ALA A 451 -22.10 -8.53 35.27
CA ALA A 451 -21.64 -9.82 35.74
C ALA A 451 -21.64 -9.85 37.28
N SER A 452 -22.55 -10.64 37.85
CA SER A 452 -22.54 -10.98 39.27
C SER A 452 -21.30 -11.81 39.59
N THR A 453 -20.34 -11.24 40.30
CA THR A 453 -19.20 -11.97 40.86
C THR A 453 -19.65 -12.81 42.06
N SER A 454 -19.70 -14.14 41.90
CA SER A 454 -19.79 -15.07 43.02
C SER A 454 -18.39 -15.40 43.54
N THR A 455 -17.96 -14.75 44.62
CA THR A 455 -16.82 -15.20 45.41
C THR A 455 -17.31 -15.76 46.74
N SER A 456 -17.21 -17.07 46.89
CA SER A 456 -17.35 -17.76 48.17
C SER A 456 -16.09 -17.54 49.01
N ALA A 457 -16.22 -16.94 50.18
CA ALA A 457 -15.25 -17.05 51.28
C ALA A 457 -16.02 -17.34 52.59
N PRO A 458 -15.47 -18.17 53.50
CA PRO A 458 -16.15 -18.53 54.74
C PRO A 458 -15.98 -17.44 55.82
N ALA A 459 -16.96 -17.37 56.72
CA ALA A 459 -17.08 -16.38 57.78
C ALA A 459 -16.11 -16.59 58.96
N VAL A 460 -15.54 -15.48 59.48
CA VAL A 460 -15.14 -15.29 60.88
C VAL A 460 -15.38 -13.81 61.28
N GLU A 461 -15.85 -13.62 62.51
CA GLU A 461 -16.45 -12.44 63.18
C GLU A 461 -15.58 -11.17 63.42
N PRO A 462 -16.17 -10.03 63.87
CA PRO A 462 -15.59 -8.68 63.79
C PRO A 462 -15.04 -8.15 65.12
N ALA A 463 -14.18 -7.11 65.08
CA ALA A 463 -14.06 -6.10 66.13
C ALA A 463 -13.31 -4.82 65.66
N GLU A 464 -14.00 -3.69 65.85
CA GLU A 464 -13.53 -2.38 66.38
C GLU A 464 -12.44 -1.60 65.63
N ASP A 465 -12.79 -0.48 64.99
CA ASP A 465 -12.80 0.91 65.49
C ASP A 465 -11.39 1.56 65.51
N GLU A 466 -11.17 2.55 64.65
CA GLU A 466 -10.78 3.91 65.06
C GLU A 466 -10.26 4.77 63.88
N THR A 467 -10.87 5.95 63.75
CA THR A 467 -10.28 7.25 63.34
C THR A 467 -9.91 7.56 61.87
N ALA A 468 -10.73 8.45 61.29
CA ALA A 468 -10.36 9.49 60.31
C ALA A 468 -9.50 10.61 60.98
N PRO A 469 -9.10 11.76 60.34
CA PRO A 469 -9.39 12.29 58.99
C PRO A 469 -8.14 12.86 58.24
N ALA A 470 -8.14 12.99 56.91
CA ALA A 470 -8.50 14.12 56.01
C ALA A 470 -7.49 15.30 55.87
N GLU A 471 -7.56 15.93 54.69
CA GLU A 471 -7.03 17.24 54.26
C GLU A 471 -5.54 17.30 53.86
N GLU A 472 -5.08 18.10 52.90
CA GLU A 472 -5.68 19.06 51.96
C GLU A 472 -4.65 19.34 50.85
N VAL A 473 -5.15 19.79 49.69
CA VAL A 473 -4.36 20.36 48.59
C VAL A 473 -4.08 21.83 48.88
N THR A 474 -2.83 22.28 48.76
CA THR A 474 -2.53 23.70 48.49
C THR A 474 -1.33 23.88 47.55
N ALA A 475 -1.51 24.78 46.60
CA ALA A 475 -0.53 25.23 45.63
C ALA A 475 0.46 26.25 46.22
N ALA A 476 1.68 26.33 45.67
CA ALA A 476 2.51 27.51 45.76
C ALA A 476 3.44 27.67 44.54
N THR A 477 3.36 28.88 44.00
CA THR A 477 4.14 29.56 42.96
C THR A 477 5.56 29.95 43.39
N SER A 478 6.52 30.02 42.45
CA SER A 478 7.55 31.09 42.23
C SER A 478 8.76 30.48 41.49
N ALA A 479 9.06 30.87 40.25
CA ALA A 479 9.91 32.00 39.83
C ALA A 479 11.43 31.79 40.02
N ASP A 480 12.10 31.63 38.87
CA ASP A 480 13.25 32.42 38.38
C ASP A 480 14.72 31.94 38.51
N THR A 481 15.39 32.00 37.35
CA THR A 481 16.86 32.11 37.04
C THR A 481 17.84 31.03 37.58
N THR A 482 18.71 30.38 36.81
CA THR A 482 19.88 30.92 36.09
C THR A 482 20.57 29.78 35.31
N ALA A 483 21.23 30.13 34.21
CA ALA A 483 22.13 29.26 33.44
C ALA A 483 23.51 29.10 34.10
N ALA A 484 24.16 27.93 33.94
CA ALA A 484 25.59 27.78 33.58
C ALA A 484 26.10 26.31 33.63
N THR A 485 26.60 25.84 32.48
CA THR A 485 27.88 25.15 32.21
C THR A 485 28.29 23.82 32.91
N ASP A 486 28.62 22.86 32.03
CA ASP A 486 29.77 21.94 31.99
C ASP A 486 30.01 20.84 33.06
N THR A 487 29.64 19.61 32.66
CA THR A 487 30.42 18.33 32.66
C THR A 487 31.04 17.78 33.98
N PRO A 488 31.52 16.52 34.02
CA PRO A 488 30.74 15.38 34.49
C PRO A 488 31.33 14.77 35.77
N VAL A 489 30.51 14.08 36.57
CA VAL A 489 31.00 13.29 37.72
C VAL A 489 30.70 11.81 37.49
N LEU A 490 31.78 11.04 37.41
CA LEU A 490 31.81 9.59 37.57
C LEU A 490 31.20 9.19 38.92
N ALA A 491 30.22 8.30 38.90
CA ALA A 491 29.90 7.44 40.04
C ALA A 491 29.79 5.99 39.55
N THR A 492 30.57 5.14 40.21
CA THR A 492 30.76 3.71 39.95
C THR A 492 29.66 2.85 40.58
N SER A 493 29.31 1.78 39.85
CA SER A 493 28.91 0.44 40.29
C SER A 493 27.75 0.26 41.28
N ASN A 494 26.71 -0.45 40.82
CA ASN A 494 26.33 -1.72 41.44
C ASN A 494 25.71 -2.67 40.41
N ASP A 495 26.29 -3.87 40.33
CA ASP A 495 25.92 -4.99 39.47
C ASP A 495 24.61 -5.66 39.93
N GLY A 496 23.87 -6.19 38.95
CA GLY A 496 22.72 -7.08 39.16
C GLY A 496 22.22 -7.69 37.85
N SER A 497 22.88 -8.75 37.39
CA SER A 497 22.62 -9.62 36.22
C SER A 497 21.14 -9.80 35.81
N SER A 498 20.81 -9.84 34.51
CA SER A 498 20.88 -11.07 33.71
C SER A 498 20.72 -10.86 32.18
N SER A 499 21.67 -11.47 31.45
CA SER A 499 21.68 -11.97 30.06
C SER A 499 20.74 -11.40 28.97
N THR A 500 21.32 -10.87 27.89
CA THR A 500 21.20 -11.41 26.51
C THR A 500 22.37 -10.90 25.64
N THR A 501 22.90 -11.78 24.79
CA THR A 501 24.13 -11.69 24.00
C THR A 501 24.12 -10.60 22.92
N VAL A 502 25.12 -9.71 22.94
CA VAL A 502 25.51 -8.82 21.83
C VAL A 502 26.79 -9.38 21.20
N VAL A 503 26.81 -9.59 19.88
CA VAL A 503 28.03 -9.83 19.11
C VAL A 503 28.40 -8.54 18.40
N VAL A 504 29.47 -7.90 18.87
CA VAL A 504 30.22 -6.83 18.18
C VAL A 504 31.30 -7.49 17.32
N ALA A 505 31.46 -7.04 16.07
CA ALA A 505 32.65 -7.30 15.27
C ALA A 505 33.30 -5.98 14.82
N ILE A 506 34.62 -5.99 14.86
CA ILE A 506 35.56 -4.86 14.93
C ILE A 506 36.10 -4.46 13.54
N ILE A 507 36.42 -3.17 13.43
CA ILE A 507 37.15 -2.43 12.40
C ILE A 507 38.44 -3.12 11.89
N ALA A 508 38.75 -2.95 10.59
CA ALA A 508 40.12 -2.90 10.10
C ALA A 508 40.30 -1.75 9.08
N ALA A 509 41.17 -0.79 9.44
CA ALA A 509 41.67 0.26 8.57
C ALA A 509 43.09 -0.09 8.07
N VAL A 510 43.42 0.28 6.84
CA VAL A 510 44.81 0.51 6.40
C VAL A 510 44.85 1.79 5.55
N LEU A 511 45.80 2.66 5.90
CA LEU A 511 46.01 4.01 5.40
C LEU A 511 47.28 4.06 4.52
N VAL A 512 47.42 5.20 3.79
CA VAL A 512 48.62 5.86 3.21
C VAL A 512 48.66 5.83 1.68
N ALA A 513 48.85 6.91 0.91
CA ALA A 513 48.80 8.37 1.10
C ALA A 513 48.99 9.07 -0.28
N ALA A 514 48.39 10.26 -0.41
CA ALA A 514 48.83 11.50 -1.06
C ALA A 514 49.42 11.56 -2.51
N SER A 515 48.87 12.54 -3.22
CA SER A 515 49.12 13.07 -4.57
C SER A 515 50.48 13.77 -4.74
N ALA A 516 51.11 13.61 -5.91
CA ALA A 516 51.96 14.64 -6.56
C ALA A 516 52.15 14.34 -8.06
N ALA A 517 51.93 15.35 -8.90
CA ALA A 517 52.11 15.30 -10.36
C ALA A 517 53.59 15.48 -10.76
N VAL A 518 54.10 14.67 -11.70
CA VAL A 518 55.22 15.01 -12.61
C VAL A 518 55.03 14.32 -13.97
N VAL A 519 55.35 15.07 -15.02
CA VAL A 519 55.08 14.89 -16.44
C VAL A 519 56.33 14.36 -17.19
N ILE A 520 56.11 13.41 -18.13
CA ILE A 520 56.87 13.05 -19.36
C ILE A 520 58.30 12.42 -19.25
N THR A 521 58.45 11.14 -19.67
CA THR A 521 59.09 10.72 -20.96
C THR A 521 59.26 9.21 -21.14
N LYS A 522 58.86 8.74 -22.34
CA LYS A 522 59.20 7.50 -23.07
C LYS A 522 60.54 6.80 -22.71
N ARG A 523 60.52 5.47 -22.61
CA ARG A 523 61.21 4.55 -23.56
C ARG A 523 60.82 3.06 -23.39
N ARG A 524 60.98 2.35 -24.51
CA ARG A 524 60.55 1.00 -24.91
C ARG A 524 61.33 -0.17 -24.24
N PRO A 525 60.92 -1.43 -24.45
CA PRO A 525 61.21 -2.60 -23.61
C PRO A 525 62.40 -3.45 -24.10
N THR A 526 62.89 -4.30 -23.19
CA THR A 526 63.66 -5.55 -23.38
C THR A 526 63.69 -6.20 -21.99
N THR A 527 63.42 -7.48 -21.75
CA THR A 527 63.34 -8.72 -22.53
C THR A 527 62.52 -9.72 -21.72
#